data_AF-A0A0C3NPI1-F1
#
_entry.id   AF-A0A0C3NPI1-F1
#
_cell.length_a   1.000
_cell.length_b   1.000
_cell.length_c   1.000
_cell.angle_alpha   90.00
_cell.angle_beta   90.00
_cell.angle_gamma   90.00
#
_symmetry.space_group_name_H-M   'P 1'
#
loop_
_entity.id
_entity.type
_entity.pdbx_description
1 polymer ?
#
loop_
_entity_poly.entity_id
_entity_poly.type
_entity_poly.pdbx_seq_one_letter_code
_entity_poly.pdbx_strand_id
1 'polypeptide(L)'
;LHVWLSCTDCPPTIHECKILLNWAYQQDNACDFNTDSLISPQANNLGMMNVPHNLWDTGVYYSRSSSHVGNSLILFYPGGNQSFPPVPRSIKYIYQSGDTFIFAVQRQCPLTVGKKESMDPFTQYPHFPAKLYSSMLEETLESVRCSWVSGHYTCWAISSDTTVVLSLCRVRLL
;
A
#
# COMPACT_ATOMS: atom_id res chain seq x y z
N LEU A 1 -10.05 -11.71 9.49
CA LEU A 1 -11.44 -12.04 9.88
C LEU A 1 -11.91 -13.36 9.27
N HIS A 2 -11.82 -13.56 7.95
CA HIS A 2 -12.33 -14.77 7.28
C HIS A 2 -11.86 -16.09 7.89
N VAL A 3 -10.57 -16.24 8.18
CA VAL A 3 -10.00 -17.45 8.81
C VAL A 3 -10.60 -17.72 10.21
N TRP A 4 -10.85 -16.67 10.98
CA TRP A 4 -11.48 -16.78 12.30
C TRP A 4 -12.97 -17.10 12.20
N LEU A 5 -13.67 -16.46 11.25
CA LEU A 5 -15.09 -16.69 10.97
C LEU A 5 -15.38 -18.05 10.35
N SER A 6 -14.40 -18.70 9.74
CA SER A 6 -14.51 -20.06 9.21
C SER A 6 -14.22 -21.15 10.25
N CYS A 7 -13.79 -20.79 11.46
CA CYS A 7 -13.58 -21.73 12.55
C CYS A 7 -14.92 -22.03 13.25
N THR A 8 -15.17 -23.28 13.61
CA THR A 8 -16.38 -23.71 14.32
C THR A 8 -16.49 -23.12 15.73
N ASP A 9 -15.36 -22.75 16.33
CA ASP A 9 -15.27 -22.18 17.68
C ASP A 9 -15.06 -20.66 17.65
N CYS A 10 -15.53 -19.98 16.60
CA CYS A 10 -15.40 -18.53 16.47
C CYS A 10 -16.15 -17.80 17.61
N PRO A 11 -15.46 -16.96 18.41
CA PRO A 11 -16.11 -16.24 19.50
C PRO A 11 -17.24 -15.33 19.00
N PRO A 12 -18.37 -15.21 19.74
CA PRO A 12 -19.50 -14.36 19.34
C PRO A 12 -19.10 -12.91 19.02
N THR A 13 -18.13 -12.36 19.76
CA THR A 13 -17.63 -11.00 19.56
C THR A 13 -17.02 -10.79 18.17
N ILE A 14 -16.41 -11.81 17.57
CA ILE A 14 -15.85 -11.72 16.20
C ILE A 14 -16.99 -11.66 15.16
N HIS A 15 -18.12 -12.31 15.42
CA HIS A 15 -19.33 -12.18 14.59
C HIS A 15 -19.95 -10.80 14.71
N GLU A 16 -20.02 -10.24 15.92
CA GLU A 16 -20.49 -8.87 16.14
C GLU A 16 -19.60 -7.86 15.43
N CYS A 17 -18.26 -8.00 15.50
CA CYS A 17 -17.34 -7.18 14.72
C CYS A 17 -17.60 -7.29 13.22
N LYS A 18 -17.89 -8.50 12.69
CA LYS A 18 -18.27 -8.68 11.28
C LYS A 18 -19.56 -7.92 10.94
N ILE A 19 -20.57 -7.97 11.80
CA ILE A 19 -21.84 -7.27 11.61
C ILE A 19 -21.61 -5.76 11.58
N LEU A 20 -20.87 -5.24 12.57
CA LEU A 20 -20.53 -3.82 12.65
C LEU A 20 -19.70 -3.35 11.46
N LEU A 21 -18.72 -4.14 11.02
CA LEU A 21 -17.93 -3.86 9.82
C LEU A 21 -18.83 -3.88 8.56
N ASN A 22 -19.67 -4.90 8.41
CA ASN A 22 -20.59 -4.98 7.28
C ASN A 22 -21.57 -3.80 7.25
N TRP A 23 -22.04 -3.32 8.40
CA TRP A 23 -22.87 -2.12 8.49
C TRP A 23 -22.08 -0.84 8.19
N ALA A 24 -20.87 -0.70 8.73
CA ALA A 24 -20.02 0.45 8.49
C ALA A 24 -19.54 0.56 7.04
N TYR A 25 -19.39 -0.58 6.36
CA TYR A 25 -18.88 -0.70 4.99
C TYR A 25 -19.94 -1.17 3.98
N GLN A 26 -21.23 -1.09 4.31
CA GLN A 26 -22.31 -1.19 3.33
C GLN A 26 -22.27 0.05 2.42
N GLN A 27 -21.38 0.03 1.42
CA GLN A 27 -21.43 0.95 0.30
C GLN A 27 -22.28 0.34 -0.81
N ASP A 28 -23.36 1.03 -1.16
CA ASP A 28 -23.90 1.05 -2.51
C ASP A 28 -22.75 1.25 -3.49
N ASN A 29 -22.59 0.28 -4.38
CA ASN A 29 -21.80 0.29 -5.61
C ASN A 29 -20.30 0.63 -5.49
N ALA A 30 -19.51 -0.43 -5.68
CA ALA A 30 -18.18 -0.44 -6.27
C ALA A 30 -17.66 0.92 -6.77
N CYS A 31 -16.67 1.48 -6.08
CA CYS A 31 -15.58 2.09 -6.81
C CYS A 31 -14.83 0.96 -7.52
N ASP A 32 -15.33 0.58 -8.69
CA ASP A 32 -14.51 -0.05 -9.71
C ASP A 32 -13.30 0.85 -9.92
N PHE A 33 -12.14 0.40 -9.46
CA PHE A 33 -10.89 0.88 -10.03
C PHE A 33 -10.95 0.46 -11.50
N ASN A 34 -11.40 1.36 -12.37
CA ASN A 34 -11.35 1.18 -13.81
C ASN A 34 -9.92 0.82 -14.20
N THR A 35 -9.67 -0.48 -14.39
CA THR A 35 -8.50 -1.01 -15.07
C THR A 35 -8.76 -1.05 -16.56
N ASP A 36 -9.24 0.05 -17.14
CA ASP A 36 -9.40 0.19 -18.59
C ASP A 36 -9.00 1.60 -19.02
N SER A 37 -7.70 1.74 -19.29
CA SER A 37 -7.06 2.64 -20.28
C SER A 37 -5.63 3.01 -19.86
N LEU A 38 -4.78 2.02 -19.59
CA LEU A 38 -3.33 2.24 -19.61
C LEU A 38 -2.80 1.83 -20.97
N ILE A 39 -2.67 2.83 -21.84
CA ILE A 39 -1.69 2.81 -22.92
C ILE A 39 -0.35 2.47 -22.27
N SER A 40 0.15 1.28 -22.57
CA SER A 40 1.51 0.86 -22.26
C SER A 40 2.47 1.91 -22.82
N PRO A 41 3.22 2.67 -21.99
CA PRO A 41 4.35 3.41 -22.51
C PRO A 41 5.33 2.35 -22.99
N GLN A 42 5.54 2.36 -24.30
CA GLN A 42 6.45 1.50 -25.02
C GLN A 42 7.76 1.39 -24.24
N ALA A 43 7.96 0.23 -23.60
CA ALA A 43 9.20 -0.16 -22.96
C ALA A 43 10.24 -0.40 -24.06
N ASN A 44 10.75 0.67 -24.62
CA ASN A 44 11.85 0.61 -25.56
C ASN A 44 13.10 0.23 -24.74
N ASN A 45 13.45 -1.05 -24.81
CA ASN A 45 14.74 -1.64 -24.45
C ASN A 45 15.03 -1.89 -22.96
N LEU A 46 14.13 -2.56 -22.23
CA LEU A 46 14.57 -3.52 -21.20
C LEU A 46 14.20 -4.92 -21.69
N GLY A 47 15.22 -5.69 -22.07
CA GLY A 47 15.07 -7.07 -22.55
C GLY A 47 14.21 -7.90 -21.59
N MET A 48 13.50 -8.88 -22.14
CA MET A 48 12.65 -9.86 -21.46
C MET A 48 13.32 -10.40 -20.18
N MET A 49 13.14 -9.68 -19.08
CA MET A 49 13.61 -10.08 -17.77
C MET A 49 12.45 -10.82 -17.14
N ASN A 50 12.67 -12.04 -16.67
CA ASN A 50 11.66 -12.81 -15.95
C ASN A 50 11.16 -11.98 -14.77
N VAL A 51 9.99 -11.35 -14.93
CA VAL A 51 9.34 -10.49 -13.92
C VAL A 51 8.59 -11.42 -12.97
N PRO A 52 9.06 -11.66 -11.75
CA PRO A 52 8.29 -12.46 -10.79
C PRO A 52 7.00 -11.72 -10.49
N HIS A 53 5.86 -12.41 -10.52
CA HIS A 53 4.58 -11.79 -10.17
C HIS A 53 4.54 -11.38 -8.69
N ASN A 54 5.19 -12.17 -7.83
CA ASN A 54 5.20 -12.06 -6.39
C ASN A 54 6.64 -12.30 -5.89
N LEU A 55 7.02 -11.66 -4.79
CA LEU A 55 8.29 -11.91 -4.11
C LEU A 55 8.01 -12.29 -2.65
N TRP A 56 8.65 -13.35 -2.18
CA TRP A 56 8.73 -13.69 -0.77
C TRP A 56 10.14 -13.38 -0.29
N ASP A 57 10.27 -12.43 0.63
CA ASP A 57 11.55 -12.07 1.24
C ASP A 57 11.37 -11.93 2.75
N THR A 58 12.23 -12.59 3.53
CA THR A 58 12.25 -12.52 5.01
C THR A 58 10.86 -12.57 5.68
N GLY A 59 10.01 -13.49 5.21
CA GLY A 59 8.67 -13.68 5.78
C GLY A 59 7.62 -12.68 5.31
N VAL A 60 7.91 -11.88 4.29
CA VAL A 60 7.01 -10.85 3.73
C VAL A 60 6.63 -11.23 2.31
N TYR A 61 5.34 -11.13 1.97
CA TYR A 61 4.90 -11.20 0.58
C TYR A 61 4.79 -9.79 -0.02
N TYR A 62 5.45 -9.61 -1.16
CA TYR A 62 5.29 -8.46 -2.04
C TYR A 62 4.61 -8.90 -3.33
N SER A 63 3.78 -8.03 -3.89
CA SER A 63 3.06 -8.31 -5.13
C SER A 63 2.87 -7.02 -5.94
N ARG A 64 2.66 -7.17 -7.24
CA ARG A 64 2.26 -6.04 -8.09
C ARG A 64 0.83 -5.61 -7.76
N SER A 65 0.53 -4.32 -7.93
CA SER A 65 -0.81 -3.78 -7.68
C SER A 65 -1.88 -4.45 -8.56
N SER A 66 -1.50 -4.91 -9.76
CA SER A 66 -2.39 -5.64 -10.68
C SER A 66 -2.69 -7.08 -10.26
N SER A 67 -1.92 -7.65 -9.33
CA SER A 67 -2.10 -9.03 -8.86
C SER A 67 -2.68 -9.06 -7.45
N HIS A 68 -2.24 -8.18 -6.57
CA HIS A 68 -2.78 -8.07 -5.22
C HIS A 68 -2.50 -6.68 -4.63
N VAL A 69 -3.54 -5.85 -4.54
CA VAL A 69 -3.40 -4.46 -4.09
C VAL A 69 -2.75 -4.36 -2.70
N GLY A 70 -3.24 -5.10 -1.70
CA GLY A 70 -2.73 -5.01 -0.32
C GLY A 70 -1.21 -5.23 -0.20
N ASN A 71 -0.71 -6.37 -0.70
CA ASN A 71 0.72 -6.70 -0.75
C ASN A 71 1.56 -5.78 -1.64
N SER A 72 0.94 -4.92 -2.47
CA SER A 72 1.64 -3.93 -3.29
C SER A 72 1.87 -2.60 -2.58
N LEU A 73 1.16 -2.33 -1.48
CA LEU A 73 1.24 -1.07 -0.74
C LEU A 73 2.38 -1.13 0.28
N ILE A 74 3.45 -0.40 0.02
CA ILE A 74 4.67 -0.42 0.83
C ILE A 74 5.07 0.97 1.32
N LEU A 75 5.70 1.00 2.50
CA LEU A 75 6.40 2.15 3.05
C LEU A 75 7.89 1.90 2.92
N PHE A 76 8.65 2.82 2.32
CA PHE A 76 10.09 2.66 2.14
C PHE A 76 10.86 3.91 2.54
N TYR A 77 12.13 3.72 2.91
CA TYR A 77 13.07 4.81 3.20
C TYR A 77 13.67 5.37 1.90
N PRO A 78 13.48 6.65 1.58
CA PRO A 78 14.05 7.28 0.38
C PRO A 78 15.57 7.07 0.30
N GLY A 79 16.05 6.53 -0.82
CA GLY A 79 17.48 6.19 -1.01
C GLY A 79 18.04 5.18 0.00
N GLY A 80 17.19 4.47 0.74
CA GLY A 80 17.58 3.62 1.86
C GLY A 80 18.03 4.38 3.11
N ASN A 81 17.87 5.70 3.15
CA ASN A 81 18.30 6.52 4.27
C ASN A 81 17.22 6.54 5.36
N GLN A 82 17.48 5.82 6.45
CA GLN A 82 16.59 5.70 7.61
C GLN A 82 16.47 6.98 8.45
N SER A 83 17.27 8.01 8.16
CA SER A 83 17.13 9.34 8.79
C SER A 83 15.91 10.10 8.28
N PHE A 84 15.35 9.70 7.13
CA PHE A 84 14.11 10.25 6.59
C PHE A 84 12.91 9.36 6.96
N PRO A 85 11.71 9.94 7.15
CA PRO A 85 10.52 9.14 7.38
C PRO A 85 10.22 8.28 6.14
N PRO A 86 9.69 7.05 6.34
CA PRO A 86 9.31 6.21 5.22
C PRO A 86 8.10 6.81 4.49
N VAL A 87 8.04 6.60 3.19
CA VAL A 87 7.02 7.21 2.32
C VAL A 87 6.17 6.15 1.61
N PRO A 88 4.85 6.36 1.45
CA PRO A 88 3.94 5.37 0.87
C PRO A 88 4.08 5.27 -0.65
N ARG A 89 4.05 4.04 -1.16
CA ARG A 89 4.15 3.67 -2.57
C ARG A 89 3.34 2.43 -2.93
N SER A 90 2.95 2.33 -4.20
CA SER A 90 2.37 1.12 -4.78
C SER A 90 3.35 0.44 -5.75
N ILE A 91 3.63 -0.84 -5.55
CA ILE A 91 4.47 -1.65 -6.44
C ILE A 91 3.72 -1.90 -7.76
N LYS A 92 4.29 -1.45 -8.88
CA LYS A 92 3.78 -1.74 -10.23
C LYS A 92 4.48 -2.93 -10.86
N TYR A 93 5.80 -3.01 -10.72
CA TYR A 93 6.60 -4.10 -11.25
C TYR A 93 7.62 -4.58 -10.23
N ILE A 94 7.91 -5.88 -10.28
CA ILE A 94 8.94 -6.53 -9.49
C ILE A 94 9.89 -7.17 -10.48
N TYR A 95 11.18 -6.86 -10.41
CA TYR A 95 12.16 -7.46 -11.30
C TYR A 95 13.47 -7.66 -10.55
N GLN A 96 14.27 -8.59 -11.03
CA GLN A 96 15.60 -8.83 -10.48
C GLN A 96 16.62 -7.93 -11.19
N SER A 97 17.67 -7.49 -10.50
CA SER A 97 18.81 -6.81 -11.12
C SER A 97 20.07 -7.30 -10.41
N GLY A 98 20.85 -8.13 -11.09
CA GLY A 98 21.90 -8.93 -10.45
C GLY A 98 21.30 -9.86 -9.38
N ASP A 99 21.83 -9.79 -8.16
CA ASP A 99 21.37 -10.59 -7.02
C ASP A 99 20.31 -9.86 -6.16
N THR A 100 19.83 -8.70 -6.61
CA THR A 100 18.89 -7.87 -5.83
C THR A 100 17.53 -7.78 -6.51
N PHE A 101 16.46 -7.90 -5.73
CA PHE A 101 15.12 -7.58 -6.21
C PHE A 101 14.84 -6.08 -6.11
N ILE A 102 14.34 -5.54 -7.22
CA ILE A 102 13.98 -4.14 -7.39
C ILE A 102 12.48 -4.04 -7.65
N PHE A 103 11.86 -3.04 -7.04
CA PHE A 103 10.48 -2.67 -7.27
C PHE A 103 10.43 -1.38 -8.08
N ALA A 104 9.70 -1.38 -9.20
CA ALA A 104 9.26 -0.14 -9.82
C ALA A 104 7.94 0.27 -9.15
N VAL A 105 7.94 1.45 -8.54
CA VAL A 105 6.85 1.90 -7.66
C VAL A 105 6.33 3.26 -8.08
N GLN A 106 5.04 3.50 -7.83
CA GLN A 106 4.41 4.81 -7.96
C GLN A 106 4.19 5.45 -6.60
N ARG A 107 4.34 6.77 -6.54
CA ARG A 107 4.20 7.55 -5.31
C ARG A 107 2.77 7.90 -4.98
N GLN A 108 2.36 7.73 -3.71
CA GLN A 108 1.15 8.39 -3.24
C GLN A 108 1.39 9.90 -3.18
N CYS A 109 0.59 10.66 -3.91
CA CYS A 109 0.70 12.11 -3.93
C CYS A 109 0.49 12.67 -2.51
N PRO A 110 1.35 13.61 -2.07
CA PRO A 110 1.04 14.37 -0.86
C PRO A 110 -0.26 15.14 -1.08
N LEU A 111 -0.95 15.46 0.01
CA LEU A 111 -2.09 16.36 -0.05
C LEU A 111 -1.59 17.73 -0.57
N THR A 112 -2.17 18.28 -1.63
CA THR A 112 -1.64 19.50 -2.27
C THR A 112 -1.52 20.66 -1.27
N VAL A 113 -0.34 21.28 -1.25
CA VAL A 113 -0.02 22.47 -0.45
C VAL A 113 -0.93 23.60 -0.91
N GLY A 114 -1.91 23.95 -0.07
CA GLY A 114 -2.84 25.04 -0.36
C GLY A 114 -4.19 24.96 0.34
N LYS A 115 -4.63 23.78 0.81
CA LYS A 115 -5.91 23.68 1.54
C LYS A 115 -5.95 22.81 2.79
N LYS A 116 -5.05 21.82 2.98
CA LYS A 116 -5.31 20.78 3.99
C LYS A 116 -4.09 20.13 4.68
N GLU A 117 -2.84 20.46 4.37
CA GLU A 117 -1.71 19.88 5.13
C GLU A 117 -1.73 20.27 6.62
N SER A 118 -2.27 21.46 6.96
CA SER A 118 -2.50 21.87 8.36
C SER A 118 -3.76 21.26 9.01
N MET A 119 -4.46 20.37 8.31
CA MET A 119 -5.72 19.73 8.76
C MET A 119 -5.64 18.21 8.83
N ASP A 120 -4.45 17.60 8.80
CA ASP A 120 -4.38 16.16 9.07
C ASP A 120 -4.78 15.88 10.53
N PRO A 121 -5.94 15.26 10.79
CA PRO A 121 -6.44 15.04 12.14
C PRO A 121 -5.57 14.06 12.94
N PHE A 122 -4.77 13.23 12.25
CA PHE A 122 -3.91 12.24 12.90
C PHE A 122 -2.64 12.86 13.48
N THR A 123 -2.32 14.12 13.13
CA THR A 123 -1.18 14.85 13.73
C THR A 123 -1.31 15.02 15.25
N GLN A 124 -2.55 15.01 15.77
CA GLN A 124 -2.83 15.07 17.20
C GLN A 124 -2.57 13.74 17.92
N TYR A 125 -2.42 12.64 17.19
CA TYR A 125 -2.28 11.28 17.72
C TYR A 125 -0.96 10.65 17.23
N PRO A 126 0.20 11.10 17.72
CA PRO A 126 1.51 10.63 17.24
C PRO A 126 1.75 9.12 17.43
N HIS A 127 0.99 8.48 18.33
CA HIS A 127 1.04 7.04 18.58
C HIS A 127 0.17 6.22 17.61
N PHE A 128 -0.72 6.88 16.85
CA PHE A 128 -1.54 6.24 15.83
C PHE A 128 -0.89 6.49 14.46
N PRO A 129 -0.35 5.47 13.80
CA PRO A 129 0.54 5.65 12.64
C PRO A 129 -0.25 5.87 11.34
N ALA A 130 -1.18 6.81 11.36
CA ALA A 130 -2.01 7.21 10.23
C ALA A 130 -1.67 8.63 9.78
N LYS A 131 -1.86 8.87 8.49
CA LYS A 131 -1.63 10.18 7.87
C LYS A 131 -2.50 10.35 6.64
N LEU A 132 -2.94 11.57 6.36
CA LEU A 132 -3.68 11.90 5.14
C LEU A 132 -2.76 12.07 3.93
N TYR A 133 -3.21 11.53 2.81
CA TYR A 133 -2.61 11.66 1.49
C TYR A 133 -3.67 11.95 0.45
N SER A 134 -3.26 12.42 -0.74
CA SER A 134 -4.18 12.43 -1.86
C SER A 134 -4.49 10.99 -2.28
N SER A 135 -5.71 10.70 -2.74
CA SER A 135 -6.07 9.40 -3.33
C SER A 135 -5.31 9.09 -4.64
N MET A 136 -4.68 10.10 -5.24
CA MET A 136 -3.94 9.97 -6.50
C MET A 136 -2.53 9.40 -6.31
N LEU A 137 -2.07 8.63 -7.29
CA LEU A 137 -0.68 8.22 -7.45
C LEU A 137 0.03 9.12 -8.47
N GLU A 138 1.30 9.41 -8.25
CA GLU A 138 2.18 10.04 -9.24
C GLU A 138 2.36 9.10 -10.44
N GLU A 139 2.42 9.68 -11.64
CA GLU A 139 2.60 8.93 -12.88
C GLU A 139 4.01 8.33 -13.00
N THR A 140 4.99 8.99 -12.40
CA THR A 140 6.40 8.61 -12.47
C THR A 140 6.68 7.33 -11.70
N LEU A 141 7.55 6.49 -12.29
CA LEU A 141 8.04 5.28 -11.65
C LEU A 141 9.42 5.55 -11.04
N GLU A 142 9.59 5.10 -9.80
CA GLU A 142 10.84 5.10 -9.06
C GLU A 142 11.29 3.65 -8.85
N SER A 143 12.60 3.40 -8.95
CA SER A 143 13.16 2.08 -8.63
C SER A 143 13.63 2.03 -7.18
N VAL A 144 13.12 1.04 -6.43
CA VAL A 144 13.35 0.88 -4.99
C VAL A 144 13.85 -0.52 -4.71
N ARG A 145 14.91 -0.65 -3.90
CA ARG A 145 15.41 -1.96 -3.45
C ARG A 145 14.48 -2.55 -2.39
N CYS A 146 14.27 -3.86 -2.41
CA CYS A 146 13.50 -4.54 -1.37
C CYS A 146 14.00 -4.21 0.05
N SER A 147 15.34 -4.12 0.23
CA SER A 147 15.99 -3.77 1.49
C SER A 147 15.65 -2.37 2.04
N TRP A 148 15.06 -1.48 1.22
CA TRP A 148 14.65 -0.14 1.65
C TRP A 148 13.23 -0.11 2.21
N VAL A 149 12.48 -1.21 2.06
CA VAL A 149 11.10 -1.31 2.52
C VAL A 149 11.06 -1.47 4.04
N SER A 150 10.36 -0.55 4.70
CA SER A 150 10.12 -0.57 6.14
C SER A 150 8.95 -1.48 6.52
N GLY A 151 7.98 -1.65 5.63
CA GLY A 151 6.80 -2.48 5.85
C GLY A 151 5.69 -2.20 4.85
N HIS A 152 4.52 -2.76 5.10
CA HIS A 152 3.31 -2.51 4.33
C HIS A 152 2.48 -1.37 4.95
N TYR A 153 1.62 -0.78 4.14
CA TYR A 153 0.54 0.07 4.64
C TYR A 153 -0.79 -0.43 4.09
N THR A 154 -1.87 0.05 4.71
CA THR A 154 -3.20 0.00 4.11
C THR A 154 -3.69 1.41 3.85
N CYS A 155 -4.52 1.56 2.81
CA CYS A 155 -5.14 2.83 2.48
C CYS A 155 -6.65 2.74 2.62
N TRP A 156 -7.25 3.78 3.19
CA TRP A 156 -8.70 3.95 3.25
C TRP A 156 -9.11 5.27 2.61
N ALA A 157 -9.77 5.18 1.46
CA ALA A 157 -10.29 6.36 0.75
C ALA A 157 -11.45 6.96 1.56
N ILE A 158 -11.25 8.15 2.11
CA ILE A 158 -12.30 8.92 2.81
C ILE A 158 -13.17 9.66 1.77
N SER A 159 -12.54 10.13 0.70
CA SER A 159 -13.17 10.84 -0.41
C SER A 159 -12.46 10.52 -1.72
N SER A 160 -12.99 11.03 -2.84
CA SER A 160 -12.38 10.87 -4.16
C SER A 160 -10.96 11.45 -4.27
N ASP A 161 -10.64 12.46 -3.46
CA ASP A 161 -9.36 13.16 -3.47
C ASP A 161 -8.44 12.83 -2.30
N THR A 162 -8.96 12.20 -1.23
CA THR A 162 -8.27 12.04 0.05
C THR A 162 -8.32 10.60 0.57
N THR A 163 -7.16 10.08 0.98
CA THR A 163 -7.01 8.74 1.55
C THR A 163 -6.23 8.80 2.87
N VAL A 164 -6.59 7.95 3.82
CA VAL A 164 -5.77 7.68 5.00
C VAL A 164 -4.77 6.60 4.64
N VAL A 165 -3.48 6.87 4.85
CA VAL A 165 -2.44 5.86 4.85
C VAL A 165 -2.18 5.46 6.29
N LEU A 166 -2.39 4.18 6.60
CA LEU A 166 -2.10 3.59 7.90
C LEU A 166 -0.92 2.62 7.77
N SER A 167 0.19 2.92 8.45
CA SER A 167 1.32 2.00 8.52
C SER A 167 0.94 0.73 9.27
N LEU A 168 1.18 -0.43 8.65
CA LEU A 168 0.94 -1.74 9.26
C LEU A 168 2.23 -2.27 9.90
N CYS A 169 2.90 -1.42 10.68
CA CYS A 169 4.19 -1.73 11.31
C CYS A 169 4.23 -3.18 11.81
N ARG A 170 5.29 -3.90 11.44
CA ARG A 170 5.58 -5.19 12.07
C ARG A 170 5.90 -4.92 13.53
N VAL A 171 5.01 -5.34 14.43
CA VAL A 171 5.39 -5.52 15.84
C VAL A 171 6.48 -6.59 15.84
N ARG A 172 7.73 -6.19 16.01
CA ARG A 172 8.79 -7.14 16.36
C ARG A 172 8.56 -7.49 17.82
N LEU A 173 8.06 -8.69 18.09
CA LEU A 173 8.16 -9.26 19.43
C LEU A 173 9.65 -9.33 19.74
N LEU A 174 10.08 -8.51 20.71
CA LEU A 174 11.42 -8.56 21.28
C LEU A 174 11.61 -9.84 22.08
#